data_AF-A0A3Q3KIJ0-F1
#
_entry.id   AF-A0A3Q3KIJ0-F1
#
_cell.length_a   1.000
_cell.length_b   1.000
_cell.length_c   1.000
_cell.angle_alpha   90.00
_cell.angle_beta   90.00
_cell.angle_gamma   90.00
#
_symmetry.space_group_name_H-M   'P 1'
#
loop_
_entity.id
_entity.type
_entity.pdbx_description
1 polymer ?
#
loop_
_entity_poly.entity_id
_entity_poly.type
_entity_poly.pdbx_seq_one_letter_code
_entity_poly.pdbx_strand_id
1 'polypeptide(L)'
;MSHHGGGTRGFYFSTVLSLARSLAAHRQAPLEKVQKLQCMCPADFRGVFQLDERRRGAVIALGIFLVESNLQHRDAIVPYLLGLLKGLPKVQWIEENSEHKARETLPVAENFSFCLVTLLSDVAQRDETLQGQILEAVMDVMQVLQDSCKNPEAHDKGGNITNSNASSVCY
;
A
#
# COMPACT_ATOMS: atom_id res chain seq x y z
N MET A 1 -24.85 17.88 -10.81
CA MET A 1 -25.47 17.28 -9.61
C MET A 1 -24.78 15.95 -9.36
N SER A 2 -24.02 15.86 -8.27
CA SER A 2 -23.08 14.77 -8.03
C SER A 2 -23.79 13.48 -7.65
N HIS A 3 -23.54 12.40 -8.40
CA HIS A 3 -23.96 11.06 -8.04
C HIS A 3 -23.28 10.64 -6.73
N HIS A 4 -24.04 10.70 -5.63
CA HIS A 4 -23.71 10.08 -4.35
C HIS A 4 -23.80 8.55 -4.49
N GLY A 5 -22.72 7.94 -4.97
CA GLY A 5 -22.51 6.49 -4.95
C GLY A 5 -21.50 6.05 -3.87
N GLY A 6 -21.24 6.88 -2.86
CA GLY A 6 -20.27 6.59 -1.82
C GLY A 6 -20.86 5.71 -0.72
N GLY A 7 -20.78 4.39 -0.86
CA GLY A 7 -21.00 3.48 0.26
C GLY A 7 -20.03 3.77 1.44
N THR A 8 -20.21 3.05 2.55
CA THR A 8 -19.34 3.10 3.76
C THR A 8 -17.83 3.04 3.44
N ARG A 9 -17.45 2.48 2.29
CA ARG A 9 -16.09 2.39 1.73
C ARG A 9 -15.45 3.76 1.44
N GLY A 10 -16.18 4.68 0.79
CA GLY A 10 -15.69 6.04 0.52
C GLY A 10 -15.53 6.85 1.81
N PHE A 11 -16.45 6.63 2.76
CA PHE A 11 -16.46 7.32 4.04
C PHE A 11 -15.20 7.04 4.89
N TYR A 12 -14.70 5.79 4.91
CA TYR A 12 -13.48 5.48 5.66
C TYR A 12 -12.27 6.22 5.11
N PHE A 13 -12.00 6.10 3.80
CA PHE A 13 -10.85 6.76 3.20
C PHE A 13 -10.92 8.28 3.33
N SER A 14 -12.09 8.88 3.09
CA SER A 14 -12.30 10.32 3.32
C SER A 14 -11.97 10.73 4.76
N THR A 15 -12.38 9.92 5.74
CA THR A 15 -12.10 10.20 7.17
C THR A 15 -10.60 10.14 7.48
N VAL A 16 -9.92 9.08 7.03
CA VAL A 16 -8.47 8.91 7.28
C VAL A 16 -7.66 10.00 6.56
N LEU A 17 -8.07 10.37 5.34
CA LEU A 17 -7.48 11.46 4.59
C LEU A 17 -7.69 12.82 5.28
N SER A 18 -8.89 13.10 5.78
CA SER A 18 -9.17 14.31 6.55
C SER A 18 -8.30 14.40 7.81
N LEU A 19 -8.09 13.29 8.51
CA LEU A 19 -7.16 13.21 9.64
C LEU A 19 -5.73 13.55 9.22
N ALA A 20 -5.23 12.93 8.14
CA ALA A 20 -3.89 13.19 7.62
C ALA A 20 -3.67 14.67 7.28
N ARG A 21 -4.61 15.29 6.56
CA ARG A 21 -4.54 16.72 6.21
C ARG A 21 -4.64 17.63 7.42
N SER A 22 -5.50 17.30 8.39
CA SER A 22 -5.60 18.05 9.64
C SER A 22 -4.28 18.00 10.41
N LEU A 23 -3.62 16.85 10.48
CA LEU A 23 -2.29 16.72 11.08
C LEU A 23 -1.23 17.52 10.30
N ALA A 24 -1.27 17.46 8.97
CA ALA A 24 -0.32 18.18 8.12
C ALA A 24 -0.40 19.70 8.25
N ALA A 25 -1.59 20.25 8.55
CA ALA A 25 -1.79 21.67 8.80
C ALA A 25 -1.13 22.16 10.11
N HIS A 26 -0.71 21.26 11.01
CA HIS A 26 0.04 21.64 12.21
C HIS A 26 1.49 21.96 11.84
N ARG A 27 2.01 23.10 12.32
CA ARG A 27 3.44 23.46 12.18
C ARG A 27 4.37 22.37 12.75
N GLN A 28 3.93 21.73 13.83
CA GLN A 28 4.56 20.56 14.43
C GLN A 28 3.46 19.59 14.86
N ALA A 29 3.21 18.58 14.03
CA ALA A 29 2.23 17.54 14.31
C ALA A 29 2.75 16.67 15.48
N PRO A 30 1.93 16.41 16.51
CA PRO A 30 2.32 15.51 17.59
C PRO A 30 2.60 14.10 17.07
N LEU A 31 3.79 13.56 17.36
CA LEU A 31 4.22 12.23 16.88
C LEU A 31 3.22 11.14 17.24
N GLU A 32 2.67 11.16 18.46
CA GLU A 32 1.66 10.19 18.91
C GLU A 32 0.41 10.14 18.02
N LYS A 33 -0.01 11.30 17.48
CA LYS A 33 -1.17 11.36 16.57
C LYS A 33 -0.82 10.84 15.18
N VAL A 34 0.39 11.10 14.72
CA VAL A 34 0.92 10.57 13.45
C VAL A 34 1.11 9.06 13.54
N GLN A 35 1.57 8.54 14.67
CA GLN A 35 1.67 7.11 14.93
C GLN A 35 0.31 6.43 14.91
N LYS A 36 -0.76 7.07 15.43
CA LYS A 36 -2.13 6.53 15.30
C LYS A 36 -2.56 6.37 13.85
N LEU A 37 -2.19 7.31 12.96
CA LEU A 37 -2.42 7.19 11.52
C LEU A 37 -1.58 6.04 10.93
N GLN A 38 -0.31 5.93 11.31
CA GLN A 38 0.56 4.83 10.87
C GLN A 38 0.06 3.45 11.33
N CYS A 39 -0.52 3.33 12.52
CA CYS A 39 -1.11 2.07 13.02
C CYS A 39 -2.31 1.57 12.19
N MET A 40 -2.90 2.41 11.34
CA MET A 40 -3.96 2.00 10.40
C MET A 40 -3.39 1.37 9.11
N CYS A 41 -2.09 1.51 8.88
CA CYS A 41 -1.38 0.96 7.73
C CYS A 41 -1.07 -0.54 7.96
N PRO A 42 -0.79 -1.32 6.90
CA PRO A 42 -0.43 -2.73 7.04
C PRO A 42 0.89 -2.89 7.82
N ALA A 43 0.93 -3.86 8.73
CA ALA A 43 2.18 -4.27 9.37
C ALA A 43 2.91 -5.29 8.48
N ASP A 44 4.24 -5.26 8.53
CA ASP A 44 5.07 -6.32 7.98
C ASP A 44 4.97 -7.57 8.87
N PHE A 45 4.57 -8.70 8.29
CA PHE A 45 4.66 -9.99 8.94
C PHE A 45 5.61 -10.91 8.17
N ARG A 46 6.86 -10.97 8.61
CA ARG A 46 7.93 -11.81 8.03
C ARG A 46 8.20 -11.52 6.54
N GLY A 47 8.18 -10.25 6.15
CA GLY A 47 8.40 -9.79 4.78
C GLY A 47 7.16 -9.86 3.89
N VAL A 48 5.97 -10.06 4.48
CA VAL A 48 4.69 -10.15 3.76
C VAL A 48 3.70 -9.15 4.33
N PHE A 49 3.23 -8.25 3.48
CA PHE A 49 2.15 -7.32 3.80
C PHE A 49 0.81 -7.88 3.33
N GLN A 50 -0.25 -7.58 4.06
CA GLN A 50 -1.64 -7.85 3.67
C GLN A 50 -2.36 -6.54 3.41
N LEU A 51 -2.79 -6.33 2.17
CA LEU A 51 -3.40 -5.10 1.69
C LEU A 51 -4.88 -5.30 1.33
N ASP A 52 -5.75 -4.96 2.29
CA ASP A 52 -7.16 -4.69 2.05
C ASP A 52 -7.40 -3.23 1.63
N GLU A 53 -8.64 -2.88 1.27
CA GLU A 53 -9.01 -1.52 0.85
C GLU A 53 -8.70 -0.45 1.89
N ARG A 54 -8.93 -0.74 3.17
CA ARG A 54 -8.72 0.22 4.27
C ARG A 54 -7.24 0.49 4.49
N ARG A 55 -6.44 -0.57 4.52
CA ARG A 55 -4.98 -0.51 4.70
C ARG A 55 -4.31 0.23 3.56
N ARG A 56 -4.75 0.01 2.31
CA ARG A 56 -4.27 0.79 1.15
C ARG A 56 -4.58 2.27 1.32
N GLY A 57 -5.82 2.61 1.67
CA GLY A 57 -6.23 3.99 1.92
C GLY A 57 -5.42 4.68 3.03
N ALA A 58 -5.11 3.96 4.11
CA ALA A 58 -4.29 4.48 5.21
C ALA A 58 -2.86 4.81 4.78
N VAL A 59 -2.22 3.96 3.95
CA VAL A 59 -0.88 4.24 3.41
C VAL A 59 -0.88 5.50 2.56
N ILE A 60 -1.87 5.65 1.67
CA ILE A 60 -1.97 6.84 0.82
C ILE A 60 -2.17 8.10 1.67
N ALA A 61 -3.03 8.04 2.69
CA ALA A 61 -3.23 9.15 3.62
C ALA A 61 -1.95 9.48 4.42
N LEU A 62 -1.18 8.49 4.86
CA LEU A 62 0.10 8.69 5.55
C LEU A 62 1.13 9.38 4.63
N GLY A 63 1.22 8.96 3.37
CA GLY A 63 2.09 9.63 2.39
C GLY A 63 1.66 11.06 2.09
N ILE A 64 0.35 11.31 1.98
CA ILE A 64 -0.19 12.67 1.82
C ILE A 64 0.17 13.54 3.03
N PHE A 65 0.04 13.03 4.26
CA PHE A 65 0.51 13.74 5.45
C PHE A 65 1.99 14.09 5.33
N LEU A 66 2.84 13.13 4.94
CA LEU A 66 4.29 13.35 4.83
C LEU A 66 4.60 14.49 3.84
N VAL A 67 3.98 14.48 2.65
CA VAL A 67 4.21 15.48 1.60
C VAL A 67 3.61 16.84 1.97
N GLU A 68 2.35 16.89 2.43
CA GLU A 68 1.67 18.15 2.77
C GLU A 68 2.23 18.81 4.03
N SER A 69 2.78 18.04 4.98
CA SER A 69 3.39 18.57 6.22
C SER A 69 4.81 19.10 6.06
N ASN A 70 5.34 19.07 4.82
CA ASN A 70 6.75 19.34 4.52
C ASN A 70 7.71 18.38 5.23
N LEU A 71 7.46 17.07 5.08
CA LEU A 71 8.29 15.96 5.53
C LEU A 71 8.45 15.83 7.06
N GLN A 72 7.43 16.20 7.82
CA GLN A 72 7.44 15.95 9.27
C GLN A 72 7.50 14.45 9.56
N HIS A 73 8.29 14.07 10.57
CA HIS A 73 8.49 12.68 10.99
C HIS A 73 9.01 11.74 9.90
N ARG A 74 9.71 12.27 8.89
CA ARG A 74 10.28 11.49 7.76
C ARG A 74 11.12 10.30 8.24
N ASP A 75 11.88 10.46 9.32
CA ASP A 75 12.78 9.43 9.85
C ASP A 75 12.03 8.18 10.35
N ALA A 76 10.73 8.31 10.65
CA ALA A 76 9.86 7.19 11.01
C ALA A 76 9.02 6.68 9.82
N ILE A 77 8.54 7.59 8.97
CA ILE A 77 7.58 7.26 7.92
C ILE A 77 8.27 6.73 6.66
N VAL A 78 9.37 7.33 6.23
CA VAL A 78 10.06 6.95 4.99
C VAL A 78 10.60 5.52 5.04
N PRO A 79 11.26 5.05 6.12
CA PRO A 79 11.68 3.66 6.22
C PRO A 79 10.51 2.68 6.11
N TYR A 80 9.36 3.01 6.68
CA TYR A 80 8.14 2.21 6.57
C TYR A 80 7.63 2.12 5.12
N LEU A 81 7.53 3.26 4.42
CA LEU A 81 7.08 3.29 3.01
C LEU A 81 8.03 2.55 2.07
N LEU A 82 9.34 2.66 2.30
CA LEU A 82 10.35 1.92 1.55
C LEU A 82 10.28 0.41 1.83
N GLY A 83 10.07 0.00 3.08
CA GLY A 83 9.83 -1.40 3.43
C GLY A 83 8.60 -1.96 2.72
N LEU A 84 7.51 -1.19 2.67
CA LEU A 84 6.31 -1.57 1.94
C LEU A 84 6.54 -1.67 0.42
N LEU A 85 7.25 -0.72 -0.18
CA LEU A 85 7.63 -0.75 -1.60
C LEU A 85 8.39 -2.05 -1.92
N LYS A 86 9.42 -2.37 -1.12
CA LYS A 86 10.22 -3.59 -1.28
C LYS A 86 9.41 -4.88 -1.04
N GLY A 87 8.33 -4.80 -0.26
CA GLY A 87 7.41 -5.90 0.00
C GLY A 87 6.37 -6.13 -1.10
N LEU A 88 6.17 -5.19 -2.03
CA LEU A 88 5.13 -5.30 -3.07
C LEU A 88 5.22 -6.58 -3.90
N PRO A 89 6.39 -7.12 -4.29
CA PRO A 89 6.45 -8.37 -5.06
C PRO A 89 5.87 -9.59 -4.34
N LYS A 90 5.73 -9.55 -3.00
CA LYS A 90 5.25 -10.67 -2.16
C LYS A 90 3.94 -10.35 -1.45
N VAL A 91 3.34 -9.19 -1.72
CA VAL A 91 2.18 -8.70 -0.98
C VAL A 91 0.94 -9.56 -1.26
N GLN A 92 0.16 -9.78 -0.21
CA GLN A 92 -1.15 -10.43 -0.33
C GLN A 92 -2.22 -9.37 -0.54
N TRP A 93 -2.78 -9.35 -1.76
CA TRP A 93 -3.89 -8.49 -2.12
C TRP A 93 -5.20 -9.11 -1.62
N ILE A 94 -5.88 -8.42 -0.71
CA ILE A 94 -7.20 -8.81 -0.24
C ILE A 94 -8.20 -7.96 -1.02
N GLU A 95 -8.78 -8.55 -2.06
CA GLU A 95 -9.82 -7.94 -2.86
C GLU A 95 -11.18 -8.37 -2.33
N GLU A 96 -12.06 -7.41 -2.03
CA GLU A 96 -13.48 -7.72 -1.85
C GLU A 96 -14.04 -8.01 -3.25
N ASN A 97 -14.62 -9.20 -3.47
CA ASN A 97 -15.28 -9.58 -4.72
C ASN A 97 -16.39 -8.57 -5.05
N SER A 98 -16.04 -7.51 -5.77
CA SER A 98 -17.00 -6.70 -6.49
C SER A 98 -17.06 -7.29 -7.88
N GLU A 99 -18.10 -8.06 -8.17
CA GLU A 99 -18.40 -8.67 -9.48
C GLU A 99 -18.58 -7.65 -10.63
N HIS A 100 -18.21 -6.38 -10.41
CA HIS A 100 -18.57 -5.23 -11.22
C HIS A 100 -17.44 -4.20 -11.32
N LYS A 101 -16.19 -4.60 -11.60
CA LYS A 101 -15.17 -3.64 -12.06
C LYS A 101 -14.90 -3.83 -13.55
N ALA A 102 -15.33 -2.81 -14.28
CA ALA A 102 -15.35 -2.69 -15.73
C ALA A 102 -13.95 -2.81 -16.35
N ARG A 103 -13.93 -3.18 -17.63
CA ARG A 103 -12.75 -3.27 -18.53
C ARG A 103 -11.86 -2.00 -18.60
N GLU A 104 -12.23 -0.91 -17.95
CA GLU A 104 -11.58 0.40 -18.09
C GLU A 104 -10.77 0.83 -16.84
N THR A 105 -10.75 0.03 -15.77
CA THR A 105 -9.97 0.36 -14.55
C THR A 105 -8.73 -0.51 -14.42
N LEU A 106 -7.59 0.11 -14.14
CA LEU A 106 -6.34 -0.61 -13.81
C LEU A 106 -6.54 -1.57 -12.63
N PRO A 107 -5.78 -2.68 -12.55
CA PRO A 107 -5.74 -3.54 -11.37
C PRO A 107 -5.47 -2.77 -10.07
N VAL A 108 -5.99 -3.27 -8.95
CA VAL A 108 -5.78 -2.64 -7.63
C VAL A 108 -4.30 -2.54 -7.29
N ALA A 109 -3.54 -3.59 -7.62
CA ALA A 109 -2.11 -3.65 -7.42
C ALA A 109 -1.36 -2.52 -8.14
N GLU A 110 -1.71 -2.28 -9.41
CA GLU A 110 -1.09 -1.23 -10.22
C GLU A 110 -1.43 0.17 -9.70
N ASN A 111 -2.71 0.43 -9.42
CA ASN A 111 -3.14 1.72 -8.86
C ASN A 111 -2.40 2.05 -7.54
N PHE A 112 -2.33 1.08 -6.63
CA PHE A 112 -1.66 1.29 -5.35
C PHE A 112 -0.16 1.51 -5.52
N SER A 113 0.49 0.67 -6.32
CA SER A 113 1.94 0.76 -6.57
C SER A 113 2.30 2.10 -7.22
N PHE A 114 1.50 2.55 -8.19
CA PHE A 114 1.65 3.86 -8.81
C PHE A 114 1.57 4.97 -7.76
N CYS A 115 0.50 5.02 -6.95
CA CYS A 115 0.35 6.05 -5.93
C CYS A 115 1.50 6.04 -4.90
N LEU A 116 1.95 4.86 -4.46
CA LEU A 116 3.07 4.74 -3.52
C LEU A 116 4.38 5.29 -4.12
N VAL A 117 4.69 4.94 -5.36
CA VAL A 117 5.88 5.43 -6.07
C VAL A 117 5.79 6.94 -6.33
N THR A 118 4.62 7.46 -6.68
CA THR A 118 4.41 8.91 -6.84
C THR A 118 4.68 9.65 -5.52
N LEU A 119 4.16 9.16 -4.40
CA LEU A 119 4.40 9.76 -3.09
C LEU A 119 5.88 9.75 -2.72
N LEU A 120 6.57 8.63 -2.94
CA LEU A 120 8.02 8.54 -2.71
C LEU A 120 8.81 9.45 -3.66
N SER A 121 8.36 9.64 -4.91
CA SER A 121 9.00 10.56 -5.85
C SER A 121 8.88 12.02 -5.37
N ASP A 122 7.72 12.42 -4.84
CA ASP A 122 7.53 13.74 -4.24
C ASP A 122 8.45 13.95 -3.02
N VAL A 123 8.68 12.90 -2.22
CA VAL A 123 9.64 12.95 -1.10
C VAL A 123 11.06 13.12 -1.62
N ALA A 124 11.48 12.31 -2.60
CA ALA A 124 12.80 12.38 -3.22
C ALA A 124 13.08 13.75 -3.86
N GLN A 125 12.05 14.41 -4.42
CA GLN A 125 12.17 15.75 -4.98
C GLN A 125 12.39 16.83 -3.90
N ARG A 126 11.83 16.64 -2.70
CA ARG A 126 11.86 17.62 -1.62
C ARG A 126 13.05 17.44 -0.67
N ASP A 127 13.66 16.26 -0.67
CA ASP A 127 14.79 15.90 0.19
C ASP A 127 15.84 15.10 -0.59
N GLU A 128 16.88 15.80 -1.04
CA GLU A 128 17.99 15.21 -1.81
C GLU A 128 18.69 14.08 -1.04
N THR A 129 18.67 14.11 0.30
CA THR A 129 19.32 13.07 1.12
C THR A 129 18.61 11.72 1.02
N LEU A 130 17.32 11.71 0.66
CA LEU A 130 16.50 10.51 0.49
C LEU A 130 16.42 10.06 -0.97
N GLN A 131 16.81 10.91 -1.93
CA GLN A 131 16.65 10.66 -3.35
C GLN A 131 17.34 9.37 -3.80
N GLY A 132 18.61 9.18 -3.43
CA GLY A 132 19.37 7.98 -3.79
C GLY A 132 18.72 6.70 -3.26
N GLN A 133 18.34 6.71 -1.98
CA GLN A 133 17.70 5.58 -1.32
C GLN A 133 16.35 5.21 -1.96
N ILE A 134 15.55 6.20 -2.35
CA ILE A 134 14.25 5.98 -2.98
C ILE A 134 14.40 5.39 -4.38
N LEU A 135 15.30 5.96 -5.19
CA LEU A 135 15.56 5.47 -6.55
C LEU A 135 16.13 4.05 -6.54
N GLU A 136 17.05 3.77 -5.62
CA GLU A 136 17.61 2.42 -5.42
C GLU A 136 16.50 1.42 -5.07
N ALA A 137 15.60 1.76 -4.13
CA ALA A 137 14.49 0.88 -3.77
C ALA A 137 13.52 0.61 -4.93
N VAL A 138 13.27 1.60 -5.79
CA VAL A 138 12.45 1.41 -7.01
C VAL A 138 13.15 0.48 -8.00
N MET A 139 14.45 0.67 -8.21
CA MET A 139 15.27 -0.18 -9.08
C MET A 139 15.34 -1.62 -8.58
N ASP A 140 15.52 -1.83 -7.27
CA ASP A 140 15.49 -3.15 -6.64
C ASP A 140 14.18 -3.89 -6.94
N VAL A 141 13.04 -3.21 -6.78
CA VAL A 141 11.73 -3.80 -7.05
C VAL A 141 11.56 -4.12 -8.53
N MET A 142 11.97 -3.22 -9.43
CA MET A 142 11.91 -3.48 -10.88
C MET A 142 12.75 -4.69 -11.26
N GLN A 143 13.93 -4.87 -10.65
CA GLN A 143 14.79 -6.03 -10.89
C GLN A 143 14.11 -7.32 -10.44
N VAL A 144 13.53 -7.35 -9.23
CA VAL A 144 12.78 -8.51 -8.72
C VAL A 144 11.62 -8.87 -9.66
N LEU A 145 10.86 -7.88 -10.11
CA LEU A 145 9.74 -8.11 -11.05
C LEU A 145 10.25 -8.60 -12.42
N GLN A 146 11.35 -8.06 -12.92
CA GLN A 146 11.97 -8.50 -14.16
C GLN A 146 12.40 -9.96 -14.08
N ASP A 147 12.97 -10.39 -12.96
CA ASP A 147 13.43 -11.77 -12.77
C ASP A 147 12.25 -12.75 -12.67
N SER A 148 11.16 -12.35 -12.02
CA SER A 148 9.89 -13.10 -12.03
C SER A 148 9.34 -13.29 -13.45
N CYS A 149 9.43 -12.27 -14.31
CA CYS A 149 8.99 -12.37 -15.70
C CYS A 149 9.88 -13.32 -16.54
N LYS A 150 11.18 -13.42 -16.22
CA LYS A 150 12.12 -14.33 -16.92
C LYS A 150 11.96 -15.79 -16.50
N ASN A 151 11.42 -16.05 -15.30
CA ASN A 151 11.24 -17.40 -14.77
C ASN A 151 9.83 -17.60 -14.19
N PRO A 152 8.79 -17.66 -15.05
CA PRO A 152 7.40 -17.76 -14.61
C PRO A 152 7.11 -19.07 -13.87
N GLU A 153 7.84 -20.15 -14.14
CA GLU A 153 7.61 -21.48 -13.57
C GLU A 153 8.06 -21.60 -12.09
N ALA A 154 8.91 -20.71 -11.60
CA ALA A 154 9.39 -20.73 -10.21
C ALA A 154 8.35 -20.23 -9.20
N HIS A 155 7.37 -19.44 -9.64
CA HIS A 155 6.41 -18.76 -8.76
C HIS A 155 5.06 -19.50 -8.60
N ASP A 156 4.79 -20.55 -9.37
CA ASP A 156 3.51 -21.27 -9.36
C ASP A 156 3.41 -22.37 -8.27
N LYS A 157 4.46 -22.59 -7.49
CA LYS A 157 4.50 -23.67 -6.47
C LYS A 157 3.81 -23.34 -5.14
N GLY A 158 3.14 -22.19 -5.03
CA GLY A 158 2.47 -21.74 -3.79
C GLY A 158 0.98 -22.11 -3.66
N GLY A 159 0.35 -22.68 -4.70
CA GLY A 159 -1.12 -22.82 -4.77
C GLY A 159 -1.71 -24.20 -4.50
N ASN A 160 -0.93 -25.28 -4.51
CA ASN A 160 -1.47 -26.64 -4.33
C ASN A 160 -1.30 -27.15 -2.90
N ILE A 161 -2.13 -26.66 -1.98
CA ILE A 161 -2.51 -27.46 -0.81
C ILE A 161 -3.64 -28.37 -1.28
N THR A 162 -3.26 -29.62 -1.54
CA THR A 162 -4.13 -30.76 -1.81
C THR A 162 -5.21 -30.89 -0.73
N ASN A 163 -6.47 -30.70 -1.12
CA ASN A 163 -7.60 -31.13 -0.30
C ASN A 163 -7.93 -32.58 -0.67
N SER A 164 -7.06 -33.52 -0.27
CA SER A 164 -7.41 -34.94 -0.21
C SER A 164 -7.67 -35.28 1.25
N ASN A 165 -8.94 -35.20 1.66
CA ASN A 165 -9.62 -36.09 2.61
C ASN A 165 -10.87 -35.43 3.21
N ALA A 166 -12.03 -35.83 2.70
CA ALA A 166 -13.27 -35.99 3.47
C ALA A 166 -14.15 -36.98 2.67
N SER A 167 -14.07 -38.27 3.02
CA SER A 167 -15.12 -39.00 3.75
C SER A 167 -16.33 -39.31 2.85
N SER A 168 -16.44 -40.55 2.37
CA SER A 168 -17.13 -41.64 3.06
C SER A 168 -18.65 -41.47 3.07
N VAL A 169 -19.31 -42.35 2.29
CA VAL A 169 -20.56 -43.06 2.61
C VAL A 169 -21.61 -42.28 3.39
N CYS A 170 -22.75 -42.00 2.75
CA CYS A 170 -24.09 -42.11 3.34
C CYS A 170 -25.14 -42.25 2.23
N TYR A 171 -25.85 -43.39 2.28
CA TYR A 171 -27.11 -43.83 1.66
C TYR A 171 -27.55 -43.29 0.29
#